data_AF-A0A2D5S2H6-F1
#
_entry.id   AF-A0A2D5S2H6-F1
#
_cell.length_a   1.000
_cell.length_b   1.000
_cell.length_c   1.000
_cell.angle_alpha   90.00
_cell.angle_beta   90.00
_cell.angle_gamma   90.00
#
_symmetry.space_group_name_H-M   'P 1'
#
loop_
_entity.id
_entity.type
_entity.pdbx_description
1 polymer ?
#
loop_
_entity_poly.entity_id
_entity_poly.type
_entity_poly.pdbx_seq_one_letter_code
_entity_poly.pdbx_strand_id
1 'polypeptide(L)'
;MHQQNKPLDKGRVACIAEKYQQGNTTKNRYATLGRATKWPSSNQGGSESVEIELDTMPINHQGPLKLYIFWDSESQQNQTHNNQPQNQQSQSQGYAPAQYQGQYDQQQSAPQQNQSQYNQRRQ
;
A
#
# COMPACT_ATOMS: atom_id res chain seq x y z
N MET A 1 -2.53 21.90 -32.40
CA MET A 1 -2.18 20.60 -31.81
C MET A 1 -1.72 20.85 -30.38
N HIS A 2 -2.55 20.55 -29.39
CA HIS A 2 -2.15 20.68 -27.98
C HIS A 2 -1.32 19.45 -27.62
N GLN A 3 0.01 19.62 -27.52
CA GLN A 3 0.86 18.64 -26.87
C GLN A 3 0.37 18.49 -25.43
N GLN A 4 -0.06 17.27 -25.09
CA GLN A 4 -0.46 16.92 -23.73
C GLN A 4 0.82 16.87 -22.88
N ASN A 5 1.22 18.00 -22.30
CA ASN A 5 2.36 18.10 -21.39
C ASN A 5 2.05 17.54 -19.98
N LYS A 6 1.25 16.48 -19.91
CA LYS A 6 0.94 15.80 -18.65
C LYS A 6 1.44 14.35 -18.73
N PRO A 7 1.94 13.80 -17.61
CA PRO A 7 2.28 12.39 -17.58
C PRO A 7 1.03 11.53 -17.81
N LEU A 8 1.23 10.40 -18.47
CA LEU A 8 0.22 9.35 -18.65
C LEU A 8 0.00 8.60 -17.34
N ASP A 9 1.08 8.33 -16.59
CA ASP A 9 1.02 7.63 -15.32
C ASP A 9 2.24 7.98 -14.44
N LYS A 10 2.10 7.67 -13.15
CA LYS A 10 3.18 7.73 -12.17
C LYS A 10 3.27 6.39 -11.46
N GLY A 11 4.45 6.05 -10.99
CA GLY A 11 4.65 4.77 -10.32
C GLY A 11 5.82 4.77 -9.36
N ARG A 12 5.92 3.70 -8.60
CA ARG A 12 7.01 3.44 -7.66
C ARG A 12 7.97 2.44 -8.26
N VAL A 13 9.26 2.76 -8.24
CA VAL A 13 10.31 1.83 -8.62
C VAL A 13 10.76 1.08 -7.38
N ALA A 14 10.76 -0.24 -7.44
CA ALA A 14 11.10 -1.10 -6.32
C ALA A 14 11.99 -2.27 -6.73
N CYS A 15 12.75 -2.79 -5.78
CA CYS A 15 13.46 -4.07 -5.91
C CYS A 15 12.87 -5.10 -4.94
N ILE A 16 13.21 -6.37 -5.14
CA ILE A 16 12.94 -7.41 -4.12
C ILE A 16 14.00 -7.27 -3.04
N ALA A 17 13.59 -6.83 -1.85
CA ALA A 17 14.46 -6.74 -0.68
C ALA A 17 14.65 -8.09 0.00
N GLU A 18 13.60 -8.91 0.01
CA GLU A 18 13.60 -10.21 0.68
C GLU A 18 12.60 -11.16 0.01
N LYS A 19 12.86 -12.47 0.09
CA LYS A 19 11.88 -13.52 -0.20
C LYS A 19 11.59 -14.31 1.06
N TYR A 20 10.32 -14.55 1.34
CA TYR A 20 9.89 -15.28 2.53
C TYR A 20 8.84 -16.34 2.18
N GLN A 21 8.76 -17.40 2.99
CA GLN A 21 7.72 -18.42 2.83
C GLN A 21 6.47 -18.00 3.61
N GLN A 22 5.30 -18.15 2.99
CA GLN A 22 4.00 -18.07 3.66
C GLN A 22 3.22 -19.34 3.32
N GLY A 23 3.21 -20.30 4.25
CA GLY A 23 2.72 -21.65 3.98
C GLY A 23 3.58 -22.33 2.90
N ASN A 24 2.94 -22.83 1.85
CA ASN A 24 3.60 -23.48 0.72
C ASN A 24 3.96 -22.50 -0.42
N THR A 25 3.87 -21.19 -0.19
CA THR A 25 4.11 -20.17 -1.23
C THR A 25 5.27 -19.26 -0.85
N THR A 26 6.22 -19.11 -1.77
CA THR A 26 7.26 -18.08 -1.67
C THR A 26 6.71 -16.73 -2.11
N LYS A 27 6.82 -15.73 -1.23
CA LYS A 27 6.42 -14.35 -1.48
C LYS A 27 7.62 -13.42 -1.50
N ASN A 28 7.48 -12.33 -2.24
CA ASN A 28 8.49 -11.27 -2.33
C ASN A 28 8.09 -10.10 -1.42
N ARG A 29 9.05 -9.57 -0.69
CA ARG A 29 8.96 -8.28 -0.01
C ARG A 29 9.73 -7.25 -0.84
N TYR A 30 9.03 -6.19 -1.23
CA TYR A 30 9.59 -5.15 -2.09
C TYR A 30 10.04 -3.94 -1.26
N ALA A 31 11.15 -3.31 -1.66
CA ALA A 31 11.59 -2.02 -1.14
C ALA A 31 11.55 -0.98 -2.27
N THR A 32 10.98 0.19 -1.99
CA THR A 32 10.94 1.30 -2.95
C THR A 32 12.31 1.96 -3.02
N LEU A 33 12.81 2.16 -4.24
CA LEU A 33 14.09 2.82 -4.53
C LEU A 33 13.90 4.19 -5.18
N GLY A 34 12.71 4.47 -5.71
CA GLY A 34 12.42 5.75 -6.33
C GLY A 34 11.08 5.79 -7.05
N ARG A 35 10.99 6.64 -8.07
CA ARG A 35 9.76 7.00 -8.77
C ARG A 35 9.92 6.82 -10.26
N ALA A 36 8.81 6.50 -10.93
CA ALA A 36 8.73 6.43 -12.38
C ALA A 36 7.63 7.35 -12.90
N THR A 37 7.88 7.99 -14.04
CA THR A 37 6.89 8.80 -14.75
C THR A 37 6.76 8.31 -16.18
N LYS A 38 5.55 7.97 -16.59
CA LYS A 38 5.23 7.58 -17.96
C LYS A 38 4.77 8.78 -18.74
N TRP A 39 5.39 9.08 -19.87
CA TRP A 39 5.07 10.24 -20.71
C TRP A 39 4.43 9.82 -22.04
N PRO A 40 3.52 10.63 -22.58
CA PRO A 40 3.01 10.42 -23.93
C PRO A 40 4.14 10.62 -24.95
N SER A 41 4.03 9.96 -26.09
CA SER A 41 5.01 10.16 -27.14
C SER A 41 5.05 11.62 -27.60
N SER A 42 6.25 12.15 -27.79
CA SER A 42 6.44 13.52 -28.26
C SER A 42 6.05 13.72 -29.73
N ASN A 43 5.96 12.63 -30.50
CA ASN A 43 5.70 12.65 -31.95
C ASN A 43 4.46 11.81 -32.31
N GLN A 44 3.68 12.22 -33.31
CA GLN A 44 2.58 11.42 -33.87
C GLN A 44 3.16 10.08 -34.39
N GLY A 45 2.93 8.99 -33.65
CA GLY A 45 3.40 7.64 -33.99
C GLY A 45 4.63 7.15 -33.22
N GLY A 46 5.16 7.92 -32.27
CA GLY A 46 6.25 7.42 -31.41
C GLY A 46 5.74 6.55 -30.26
N SER A 47 6.65 5.77 -29.66
CA SER A 47 6.38 5.01 -28.45
C SER A 47 6.34 5.92 -27.22
N GLU A 48 5.60 5.49 -26.19
CA GLU A 48 5.62 6.10 -24.86
C GLU A 48 7.03 6.04 -24.27
N SER A 49 7.38 6.99 -23.41
CA SER A 49 8.65 6.97 -22.68
C SER A 49 8.43 6.79 -21.18
N VAL A 50 9.39 6.16 -20.51
CA VAL A 50 9.40 5.98 -19.05
C VAL A 50 10.66 6.63 -18.50
N GLU A 51 10.45 7.61 -17.62
CA GLU A 51 11.50 8.26 -16.84
C GLU A 51 11.57 7.62 -15.46
N ILE A 52 12.78 7.39 -14.94
CA ILE A 52 13.01 6.79 -13.62
C ILE A 52 13.95 7.69 -12.83
N GLU A 53 13.53 8.07 -11.63
CA GLU A 53 14.34 8.78 -10.63
C GLU A 53 14.57 7.84 -9.45
N LEU A 54 15.84 7.60 -9.09
CA LEU A 54 16.22 6.75 -7.97
C LEU A 54 16.66 7.61 -6.79
N ASP A 55 15.91 7.56 -5.70
CA ASP A 55 16.20 8.26 -4.45
C ASP A 55 17.29 7.53 -3.64
N THR A 56 17.41 6.21 -3.84
CA THR A 56 18.40 5.37 -3.15
C THR A 56 18.80 4.16 -3.98
N MET A 57 19.99 3.62 -3.69
CA MET A 57 20.57 2.45 -4.35
C MET A 57 20.86 1.35 -3.32
N PRO A 58 20.56 0.07 -3.61
CA PRO A 58 20.95 -1.04 -2.75
C PRO A 58 22.48 -1.10 -2.58
N ILE A 59 22.94 -1.13 -1.33
CA ILE A 59 24.34 -1.31 -1.00
C ILE A 59 24.70 -2.81 -0.97
N ASN A 60 25.96 -3.14 -1.26
CA ASN A 60 26.51 -4.50 -1.24
C ASN A 60 25.81 -5.51 -2.17
N HIS A 61 25.04 -5.03 -3.16
CA HIS A 61 24.45 -5.90 -4.18
C HIS A 61 25.52 -6.32 -5.20
N GLN A 62 25.66 -7.62 -5.44
CA GLN A 62 26.55 -8.16 -6.47
C GLN A 62 25.74 -8.62 -7.67
N GLY A 63 26.06 -8.08 -8.84
CA GLY A 63 25.42 -8.43 -10.11
C GLY A 63 24.29 -7.49 -10.53
N PRO A 64 23.51 -7.85 -11.56
CA PRO A 64 22.46 -7.00 -12.10
C PRO A 64 21.37 -6.71 -11.07
N LEU A 65 20.89 -5.47 -11.03
CA LEU A 65 19.76 -5.07 -10.21
C LEU A 65 18.46 -5.20 -11.02
N LYS A 66 17.53 -6.02 -10.54
CA LYS A 66 16.18 -6.12 -11.12
C LYS A 66 15.25 -5.14 -10.43
N LEU A 67 14.63 -4.27 -11.22
CA LEU A 67 13.67 -3.26 -10.78
C LEU A 67 12.27 -3.57 -11.32
N TYR A 68 11.27 -3.22 -10.54
CA TYR A 68 9.86 -3.33 -10.84
C TYR A 68 9.23 -1.94 -10.73
N ILE A 69 8.35 -1.61 -11.67
CA ILE A 69 7.55 -0.39 -11.60
C ILE A 69 6.12 -0.81 -11.26
N PHE A 70 5.61 -0.27 -10.16
CA PHE A 70 4.20 -0.40 -9.78
C PHE A 70 3.50 0.91 -10.15
N TRP A 71 2.61 0.86 -11.12
CA TRP A 71 1.88 2.03 -11.61
C TRP A 71 0.72 2.39 -10.69
N ASP A 72 0.49 3.68 -10.49
CA ASP A 72 -0.58 4.16 -9.62
C ASP A 72 -1.95 3.85 -10.21
N SER A 73 -2.09 3.84 -11.54
CA SER A 73 -3.34 3.45 -12.22
C SER A 73 -3.82 2.03 -11.87
N GLU A 74 -2.89 1.08 -11.66
CA GLU A 74 -3.21 -0.30 -11.27
C GLU A 74 -3.71 -0.40 -9.82
N SER A 75 -3.25 0.51 -8.95
CA SER A 75 -3.64 0.53 -7.54
C SER A 75 -5.09 0.97 -7.31
N GLN A 76 -5.61 1.86 -8.16
CA GLN A 76 -6.99 2.33 -8.08
C GLN A 76 -8.01 1.27 -8.47
N GLN A 77 -7.61 0.28 -9.28
CA GLN A 77 -8.51 -0.76 -9.76
C GLN A 77 -8.78 -1.85 -8.70
N ASN A 78 -7.88 -2.02 -7.72
CA ASN A 78 -7.95 -3.10 -6.73
C ASN A 78 -8.63 -2.72 -5.40
N GLN A 79 -9.15 -1.49 -5.25
CA GLN A 79 -9.87 -1.07 -4.03
C GLN A 79 -11.41 -1.18 -4.10
N THR A 80 -11.97 -1.77 -5.16
CA THR A 80 -13.43 -1.79 -5.37
C THR A 80 -14.15 -3.05 -4.83
N HIS A 81 -13.51 -3.94 -4.08
CA HIS A 81 -14.17 -5.14 -3.52
C HIS A 81 -13.76 -5.47 -2.08
N ASN A 82 -14.20 -4.63 -1.14
CA ASN A 82 -14.77 -5.00 0.15
C ASN A 82 -14.81 -3.73 1.02
N ASN A 83 -15.98 -3.10 1.13
CA ASN A 83 -16.53 -2.71 2.41
C ASN A 83 -17.94 -2.13 2.26
N GLN A 84 -18.78 -2.52 3.22
CA GLN A 84 -20.12 -2.03 3.49
C GLN A 84 -20.18 -0.49 3.53
N PRO A 85 -21.37 0.09 3.27
CA PRO A 85 -21.51 1.54 3.21
C PRO A 85 -21.41 2.15 4.61
N GLN A 86 -20.40 2.99 4.84
CA GLN A 86 -20.44 3.96 5.93
C GLN A 86 -20.09 5.36 5.38
N ASN A 87 -20.98 6.27 5.75
CA ASN A 87 -21.19 7.61 5.25
C ASN A 87 -20.16 8.61 5.83
N GLN A 88 -19.99 9.74 5.13
CA GLN A 88 -19.36 11.02 5.53
C GLN A 88 -17.82 11.14 5.44
N GLN A 89 -17.17 12.27 5.11
CA GLN A 89 -17.48 13.52 4.41
C GLN A 89 -16.13 14.30 4.39
N SER A 90 -15.66 14.71 3.20
CA SER A 90 -14.73 15.83 2.87
C SER A 90 -13.53 16.19 3.79
N GLN A 91 -12.27 16.13 3.27
CA GLN A 91 -11.28 17.25 3.22
C GLN A 91 -9.81 16.84 2.88
N SER A 92 -9.21 17.61 1.96
CA SER A 92 -7.81 18.06 1.80
C SER A 92 -6.57 17.15 1.93
N GLN A 93 -5.70 17.31 0.91
CA GLN A 93 -4.24 17.14 0.84
C GLN A 93 -3.46 16.93 2.15
N GLY A 94 -2.59 15.91 2.17
CA GLY A 94 -1.49 15.81 3.13
C GLY A 94 -0.77 14.46 3.07
N TYR A 95 0.44 14.42 2.51
CA TYR A 95 1.38 13.31 2.63
C TYR A 95 1.94 13.26 4.06
N ALA A 96 1.62 12.21 4.83
CA ALA A 96 2.40 11.81 6.01
C ALA A 96 2.23 10.30 6.28
N PRO A 97 3.32 9.55 6.54
CA PRO A 97 3.23 8.12 6.83
C PRO A 97 2.66 7.87 8.24
N ALA A 98 1.80 6.85 8.36
CA ALA A 98 1.20 6.44 9.63
C ALA A 98 2.28 5.89 10.59
N GLN A 99 2.56 6.64 11.65
CA GLN A 99 3.29 6.14 12.81
C GLN A 99 2.32 5.34 13.69
N TYR A 100 2.62 4.05 13.88
CA TYR A 100 1.97 3.26 14.92
C TYR A 100 2.42 3.76 16.29
N GLN A 101 1.55 4.53 16.96
CA GLN A 101 1.67 4.82 18.38
C GLN A 101 0.79 3.83 19.14
N GLY A 102 1.42 3.01 19.98
CA GLY A 102 0.73 2.12 20.90
C GLY A 102 -0.01 2.94 21.94
N GLN A 103 -1.33 2.77 22.02
CA GLN A 103 -2.16 3.37 23.05
C GLN A 103 -2.48 2.31 24.10
N TYR A 104 -1.76 2.40 25.21
CA TYR A 104 -2.13 1.80 26.49
C TYR A 104 -3.08 2.80 27.14
N ASP A 105 -4.34 2.46 27.31
CA ASP A 105 -5.20 3.13 28.29
C ASP A 105 -5.76 2.09 29.26
N GLN A 106 -5.35 2.31 30.50
CA GLN A 106 -5.64 1.58 31.73
C GLN A 106 -6.52 2.52 32.57
N GLN A 107 -7.74 2.09 32.95
CA GLN A 107 -8.50 2.39 34.19
C GLN A 107 -9.97 1.98 33.97
N GLN A 108 -10.51 0.93 34.60
CA GLN A 108 -10.79 0.67 36.03
C GLN A 108 -11.99 1.45 36.58
N SER A 109 -13.11 0.73 36.78
CA SER A 109 -14.24 0.87 37.75
C SER A 109 -15.48 0.18 37.13
N ALA A 110 -16.26 -0.74 37.71
CA ALA A 110 -16.49 -1.27 39.06
C ALA A 110 -17.17 -2.67 38.95
N PRO A 111 -17.21 -3.51 40.00
CA PRO A 111 -17.85 -4.82 39.97
C PRO A 111 -19.35 -4.72 40.32
N GLN A 112 -20.22 -5.29 39.48
CA GLN A 112 -21.61 -5.54 39.87
C GLN A 112 -21.86 -7.06 39.91
N GLN A 113 -21.94 -7.56 41.14
CA GLN A 113 -22.49 -8.85 41.49
C GLN A 113 -23.97 -8.88 41.09
N ASN A 114 -24.39 -9.96 40.44
CA ASN A 114 -25.70 -10.53 40.71
C ASN A 114 -25.64 -12.04 40.52
N GLN A 115 -25.59 -12.75 41.66
CA GLN A 115 -25.95 -14.15 41.76
C GLN A 115 -27.47 -14.29 41.67
N SER A 116 -27.96 -15.32 40.98
CA SER A 116 -29.17 -16.05 41.39
C SER A 116 -29.24 -17.44 40.73
N GLN A 117 -29.08 -18.45 41.58
CA GLN A 117 -29.83 -19.71 41.67
C GLN A 117 -29.79 -20.74 40.51
N TYR A 118 -28.93 -21.74 40.72
CA TYR A 118 -29.29 -23.15 40.95
C TYR A 118 -30.75 -23.54 40.68
N ASN A 119 -31.00 -24.37 39.65
CA ASN A 119 -31.72 -25.63 39.87
C ASN A 119 -31.53 -26.64 38.73
N GLN A 120 -31.22 -27.85 39.18
CA GLN A 120 -31.19 -29.11 38.45
C GLN A 120 -32.61 -29.59 38.12
N ARG A 121 -32.79 -30.20 36.94
CA ARG A 121 -33.61 -31.42 36.66
C ARG A 121 -33.58 -31.64 35.14
N ARG A 122 -32.93 -32.69 34.59
CA ARG A 122 -33.42 -34.08 34.52
C ARG A 122 -34.92 -34.17 34.21
N GLN A 123 -35.29 -34.21 32.94
CA GLN A 123 -35.70 -35.42 32.20
C GLN A 123 -36.09 -35.04 30.77
#